data_AF-A0A1G7FED2-F1
#
_entry.id   AF-A0A1G7FED2-F1
#
_cell.length_a   1.000
_cell.length_b   1.000
_cell.length_c   1.000
_cell.angle_alpha   90.00
_cell.angle_beta   90.00
_cell.angle_gamma   90.00
#
_symmetry.space_group_name_H-M   'P 1'
#
loop_
_entity.id
_entity.type
_entity.pdbx_description
1 polymer ?
#
loop_
_entity_poly.entity_id
_entity_poly.type
_entity_poly.pdbx_seq_one_letter_code
_entity_poly.pdbx_strand_id
1 'polypeptide(L)'
;MNRDLSKKIARRICFCSGALALSLNAFQVKADGIGFPTSRPGMIGALGIQKTAAFVEPLNQYAYVYLKEGESLNYQIQKAGGNLGSNALIYSIYSPLGQVGTDVTIPNATSAVQTGTVTATAETAGIWIVKMNLFGNTNYWRFDVNAIAADGSTRIGGRVYTDFIYPVQNNLANIPLFVQTPSGHRYDVALNGYNGVNSRISSDQYGLTSVANCGESLYRSAEITDASVRSYNELSCGVQNKMFFSAIDATMPATAPMWNLTSGQTTSEWLNPALTGPVVSELAYTATSGSNAMAGNFTLKVADHVGQATLLLDLDNDGVYNGANDRSIPFGVANANTITVPFDGLGANGSPLAAGSTMKAKVLVDKAGEVHFTMIDVEVLAGVKITRTTGEATGNTLLYWNDALLSEDGRDSFTPIKDGSAGIDSGSGSGVHGWGGGTSQWGNNRLIDNWAYAGAAATQEITIEGCAADAGTISR
;
A
#
# COMPACT_ATOMS: atom_id res chain seq x y z
N MET A 1 79.72 9.03 48.65
CA MET A 1 79.47 7.70 49.24
C MET A 1 79.01 6.78 48.12
N ASN A 2 79.55 5.55 48.11
CA ASN A 2 79.52 4.46 47.10
C ASN A 2 78.25 4.32 46.23
N ARG A 3 78.27 4.03 44.90
CA ARG A 3 78.87 2.95 44.05
C ARG A 3 77.86 1.81 43.76
N ASP A 4 77.83 1.40 42.49
CA ASP A 4 77.37 0.11 41.90
C ASP A 4 75.86 -0.20 41.79
N LEU A 5 75.30 -0.45 40.60
CA LEU A 5 75.40 -1.58 39.63
C LEU A 5 74.44 -2.77 39.91
N SER A 6 73.44 -2.88 39.03
CA SER A 6 73.14 -4.07 38.21
C SER A 6 72.14 -5.17 38.67
N LYS A 7 71.43 -5.64 37.63
CA LYS A 7 71.10 -7.03 37.25
C LYS A 7 69.66 -7.57 37.40
N LYS A 8 69.19 -8.00 36.22
CA LYS A 8 68.10 -8.93 35.86
C LYS A 8 67.97 -10.15 36.79
N ILE A 9 66.76 -10.70 36.89
CA ILE A 9 66.47 -12.13 36.65
C ILE A 9 64.97 -12.31 36.35
N ALA A 10 64.71 -13.14 35.36
CA ALA A 10 63.41 -13.56 34.83
C ALA A 10 62.81 -14.73 35.62
N ARG A 11 61.48 -14.87 35.62
CA ARG A 11 60.81 -16.19 35.63
C ARG A 11 59.62 -16.20 34.67
N ARG A 12 59.67 -17.19 33.78
CA ARG A 12 58.65 -17.66 32.85
C ARG A 12 57.49 -18.31 33.62
N ILE A 13 56.24 -18.09 33.19
CA ILE A 13 55.25 -19.17 33.06
C ILE A 13 54.47 -18.94 31.76
N CYS A 14 54.41 -19.99 30.97
CA CYS A 14 53.79 -20.11 29.66
C CYS A 14 52.36 -20.65 29.84
N PHE A 15 51.36 -20.07 29.18
CA PHE A 15 50.13 -20.77 28.82
C PHE A 15 49.82 -20.44 27.36
N CYS A 16 49.96 -21.45 26.50
CA CYS A 16 49.51 -21.43 25.12
C CYS A 16 47.97 -21.46 25.09
N SER A 17 47.37 -20.46 24.46
CA SER A 17 46.02 -20.56 23.91
C SER A 17 46.11 -20.11 22.45
N GLY A 18 45.92 -21.07 21.54
CA GLY A 18 45.97 -20.85 20.11
C GLY A 18 44.75 -20.03 19.66
N ALA A 19 45.00 -18.84 19.13
CA ALA A 19 44.00 -18.06 18.42
C ALA A 19 43.82 -18.68 17.03
N LEU A 20 42.65 -19.29 16.82
CA LEU A 20 42.17 -19.74 15.52
C LEU A 20 41.81 -18.49 14.70
N ALA A 21 42.70 -18.08 13.79
CA ALA A 21 42.44 -17.00 12.86
C ALA A 21 41.47 -17.49 11.77
N LEU A 22 40.17 -17.24 11.96
CA LEU A 22 39.18 -17.32 10.90
C LEU A 22 39.39 -16.15 9.93
N SER A 23 40.01 -16.45 8.80
CA SER A 23 40.04 -15.58 7.64
C SER A 23 38.66 -15.57 6.99
N LEU A 24 37.84 -14.55 7.31
CA LEU A 24 36.72 -14.20 6.45
C LEU A 24 37.29 -13.60 5.17
N ASN A 25 37.24 -14.37 4.09
CA ASN A 25 37.36 -13.83 2.74
C ASN A 25 36.14 -12.93 2.48
N ALA A 26 36.26 -11.66 2.82
CA ALA A 26 35.36 -10.63 2.34
C ALA A 26 35.56 -10.51 0.82
N PHE A 27 34.62 -11.06 0.06
CA PHE A 27 34.42 -10.65 -1.33
C PHE A 27 33.93 -9.19 -1.29
N GLN A 28 34.87 -8.25 -1.26
CA GLN A 28 34.60 -6.86 -1.59
C GLN A 28 34.27 -6.78 -3.08
N VAL A 29 32.99 -6.86 -3.41
CA VAL A 29 32.50 -6.26 -4.66
C VAL A 29 32.54 -4.76 -4.44
N LYS A 30 33.55 -4.09 -4.98
CA LYS A 30 33.56 -2.63 -5.11
C LYS A 30 32.29 -2.23 -5.86
N ALA A 31 31.42 -1.48 -5.19
CA ALA A 31 30.37 -0.73 -5.83
C ALA A 31 31.00 0.45 -6.57
N ASP A 32 31.54 0.19 -7.75
CA ASP A 32 31.82 1.27 -8.69
C ASP A 32 30.47 1.87 -9.11
N GLY A 33 30.33 3.17 -8.84
CA GLY A 33 29.14 3.94 -9.11
C GLY A 33 28.78 3.93 -10.58
N ILE A 34 27.57 3.48 -10.87
CA ILE A 34 26.82 3.97 -12.03
C ILE A 34 25.64 4.74 -11.45
N GLY A 35 25.93 6.01 -11.14
CA GLY A 35 24.93 6.96 -10.69
C GLY A 35 24.01 7.30 -11.86
N PHE A 36 22.77 6.83 -11.79
CA PHE A 36 21.70 7.64 -12.36
C PHE A 36 21.53 8.84 -11.43
N PRO A 37 21.59 10.08 -11.94
CA PRO A 37 21.46 11.24 -11.08
C PRO A 37 20.11 11.16 -10.36
N THR A 38 20.17 11.14 -9.03
CA THR A 38 19.05 11.05 -8.08
C THR A 38 18.11 12.26 -8.12
N SER A 39 18.31 13.17 -9.07
CA SER A 39 17.54 14.40 -9.28
C SER A 39 16.58 14.33 -10.47
N ARG A 40 16.32 13.15 -11.05
CA ARG A 40 15.51 13.01 -12.26
C ARG A 40 14.07 12.59 -11.95
N PRO A 41 13.05 13.28 -12.49
CA PRO A 41 11.68 12.81 -12.44
C PRO A 41 11.54 11.55 -13.32
N GLY A 42 11.23 10.42 -12.70
CA GLY A 42 11.11 9.11 -13.34
C GLY A 42 10.99 8.00 -12.29
N MET A 43 10.43 6.86 -12.68
CA MET A 43 10.40 5.67 -11.83
C MET A 43 11.78 5.00 -11.88
N ILE A 44 12.62 5.19 -10.86
CA ILE A 44 13.89 4.45 -10.69
C ILE A 44 13.71 3.41 -9.59
N GLY A 45 13.74 2.13 -9.95
CA GLY A 45 13.75 1.05 -8.98
C GLY A 45 14.75 -0.03 -9.33
N ALA A 46 15.13 -0.85 -8.34
CA ALA A 46 15.78 -2.13 -8.55
C ALA A 46 14.82 -3.21 -8.02
N LEU A 47 14.40 -4.17 -8.83
CA LEU A 47 13.58 -5.31 -8.41
C LEU A 47 14.45 -6.54 -8.31
N GLY A 48 14.19 -7.39 -7.34
CA GLY A 48 14.57 -8.79 -7.38
C GLY A 48 13.58 -9.62 -6.61
N ILE A 49 13.55 -10.90 -6.96
CA ILE A 49 12.62 -11.84 -6.38
C ILE A 49 13.43 -13.01 -5.88
N GLN A 50 13.32 -13.33 -4.60
CA GLN A 50 13.46 -14.70 -4.13
C GLN A 50 12.07 -15.29 -3.91
N LYS A 51 11.80 -16.41 -4.55
CA LYS A 51 10.58 -17.18 -4.34
C LYS A 51 10.69 -17.89 -2.99
N THR A 52 10.17 -17.28 -1.92
CA THR A 52 9.82 -18.02 -0.71
C THR A 52 8.51 -18.78 -0.96
N ALA A 53 8.32 -19.92 -0.29
CA ALA A 53 7.22 -20.85 -0.57
C ALA A 53 5.80 -20.26 -0.37
N ALA A 54 5.67 -19.03 0.13
CA ALA A 54 4.41 -18.34 0.40
C ALA A 54 3.84 -17.53 -0.79
N PHE A 55 4.65 -17.18 -1.81
CA PHE A 55 4.18 -16.40 -2.98
C PHE A 55 4.16 -17.26 -4.25
N VAL A 56 2.97 -17.67 -4.69
CA VAL A 56 2.79 -18.67 -5.77
C VAL A 56 2.65 -18.05 -7.16
N GLU A 57 2.43 -16.74 -7.30
CA GLU A 57 2.16 -16.13 -8.61
C GLU A 57 3.41 -15.59 -9.34
N PRO A 58 3.47 -15.67 -10.69
CA PRO A 58 4.45 -14.91 -11.46
C PRO A 58 4.21 -13.41 -11.23
N LEU A 59 5.11 -12.77 -10.48
CA LEU A 59 5.02 -11.35 -10.14
C LEU A 59 5.35 -10.52 -11.38
N ASN A 60 4.31 -10.03 -12.06
CA ASN A 60 4.46 -9.03 -13.10
C ASN A 60 4.57 -7.65 -12.44
N GLN A 61 5.63 -6.89 -12.72
CA GLN A 61 5.68 -5.49 -12.34
C GLN A 61 5.08 -4.63 -13.45
N TYR A 62 4.23 -3.67 -13.08
CA TYR A 62 3.63 -2.73 -14.02
C TYR A 62 4.13 -1.32 -13.76
N ALA A 63 4.41 -0.59 -14.83
CA ALA A 63 4.54 0.85 -14.82
C ALA A 63 3.53 1.44 -15.78
N TYR A 64 2.77 2.42 -15.32
CA TYR A 64 1.77 3.12 -16.12
C TYR A 64 2.26 4.53 -16.41
N VAL A 65 2.06 4.98 -17.64
CA VAL A 65 2.53 6.27 -18.12
C VAL A 65 1.43 6.97 -18.89
N TYR A 66 0.99 8.14 -18.44
CA TYR A 66 0.10 8.97 -19.25
C TYR A 66 0.89 9.74 -20.31
N LEU A 67 0.45 9.66 -21.56
CA LEU A 67 0.99 10.41 -22.70
C LEU A 67 -0.14 11.16 -23.42
N LYS A 68 0.14 12.38 -23.88
CA LYS A 68 -0.68 13.10 -24.88
C LYS A 68 -0.26 12.70 -26.29
N GLU A 69 -1.09 12.99 -27.28
CA GLU A 69 -0.74 12.81 -28.68
C GLU A 69 0.57 13.55 -29.02
N GLY A 70 1.48 12.86 -29.72
CA GLY A 70 2.80 13.37 -30.09
C GLY A 70 3.88 13.28 -29.00
N GLU A 71 3.52 13.02 -27.75
CA GLU A 71 4.48 12.70 -26.68
C GLU A 71 5.01 11.26 -26.84
N SER A 72 6.11 10.91 -26.17
CA SER A 72 6.72 9.60 -26.30
C SER A 72 6.98 8.91 -24.97
N LEU A 73 6.84 7.59 -24.95
CA LEU A 73 7.36 6.75 -23.87
C LEU A 73 8.87 6.64 -24.00
N ASN A 74 9.60 6.81 -22.90
CA ASN A 74 11.01 6.42 -22.80
C ASN A 74 11.17 5.49 -21.61
N TYR A 75 11.66 4.28 -21.87
CA TYR A 75 12.09 3.40 -20.80
C TYR A 75 13.51 2.91 -21.02
N GLN A 76 14.14 2.52 -19.93
CA GLN A 76 15.44 1.87 -19.89
C GLN A 76 15.37 0.74 -18.85
N ILE A 77 15.93 -0.41 -19.20
CA ILE A 77 16.03 -1.56 -18.30
C ILE A 77 17.49 -1.99 -18.22
N GLN A 78 17.96 -2.34 -17.04
CA GLN A 78 19.34 -2.77 -16.82
C GLN A 78 19.37 -3.95 -15.85
N LYS A 79 20.11 -5.01 -16.17
CA LYS A 79 20.39 -6.06 -15.17
C LYS A 79 21.32 -5.46 -14.09
N ALA A 80 20.88 -5.50 -12.84
CA ALA A 80 21.60 -4.96 -11.69
C ALA A 80 22.40 -6.04 -10.93
N GLY A 81 22.09 -7.32 -11.14
CA GLY A 81 22.79 -8.44 -10.52
C GLY A 81 22.03 -9.75 -10.64
N GLY A 82 22.56 -10.82 -10.03
CA GLY A 82 21.91 -12.13 -9.96
C GLY A 82 22.74 -13.30 -10.49
N ASN A 83 22.28 -14.53 -10.26
CA ASN A 83 22.98 -15.73 -10.72
C ASN A 83 23.04 -15.80 -12.25
N LEU A 84 24.16 -16.27 -12.79
CA LEU A 84 24.29 -16.60 -14.21
C LEU A 84 23.44 -17.84 -14.53
N GLY A 85 22.69 -17.84 -15.63
CA GLY A 85 21.86 -18.98 -16.08
C GLY A 85 20.38 -18.96 -15.67
N SER A 86 19.94 -17.95 -14.94
CA SER A 86 18.52 -17.64 -14.66
C SER A 86 17.73 -17.15 -15.88
N ASN A 87 16.39 -17.13 -15.79
CA ASN A 87 15.49 -16.80 -16.90
C ASN A 87 15.70 -15.38 -17.46
N ALA A 88 15.44 -15.20 -18.76
CA ALA A 88 15.42 -13.91 -19.42
C ALA A 88 14.29 -13.02 -18.86
N LEU A 89 14.51 -11.70 -18.87
CA LEU A 89 13.43 -10.74 -18.61
C LEU A 89 12.63 -10.57 -19.91
N ILE A 90 11.32 -10.72 -19.83
CA ILE A 90 10.42 -10.41 -20.95
C ILE A 90 9.60 -9.20 -20.55
N TYR A 91 9.60 -8.17 -21.37
CA TYR A 91 8.70 -7.04 -21.19
C TYR A 91 7.85 -6.80 -22.43
N SER A 92 6.66 -6.25 -22.17
CA SER A 92 5.63 -5.94 -23.17
C SER A 92 5.17 -4.50 -22.96
N ILE A 93 4.88 -3.80 -24.05
CA ILE A 93 4.36 -2.43 -24.02
C ILE A 93 2.95 -2.44 -24.60
N TYR A 94 2.04 -1.73 -23.95
CA TYR A 94 0.68 -1.55 -24.44
C TYR A 94 0.37 -0.06 -24.50
N SER A 95 -0.14 0.37 -25.65
CA SER A 95 -0.80 1.66 -25.82
C SER A 95 -2.29 1.52 -25.51
N PRO A 96 -3.07 2.61 -25.46
CA PRO A 96 -4.53 2.52 -25.40
C PRO A 96 -5.17 1.68 -26.52
N LEU A 97 -4.49 1.49 -27.65
CA LEU A 97 -4.97 0.76 -28.82
C LEU A 97 -4.57 -0.72 -28.84
N GLY A 98 -3.75 -1.17 -27.88
CA GLY A 98 -3.25 -2.55 -27.83
C GLY A 98 -1.75 -2.64 -27.65
N GLN A 99 -1.24 -3.86 -27.78
CA GLN A 99 0.19 -4.14 -27.68
C GLN A 99 0.97 -3.41 -28.78
N VAL A 100 2.08 -2.78 -28.39
CA VAL A 100 2.97 -2.05 -29.30
C VAL A 100 4.19 -2.92 -29.57
N GLY A 101 4.33 -3.38 -30.81
CA GLY A 101 5.39 -4.29 -31.22
C GLY A 101 5.25 -5.70 -30.62
N THR A 102 6.34 -6.46 -30.65
CA THR A 102 6.43 -7.80 -30.04
C THR A 102 7.06 -7.72 -28.66
N ASP A 103 6.85 -8.74 -27.84
CA ASP A 103 7.57 -8.91 -26.58
C ASP A 103 9.08 -8.82 -26.80
N VAL A 104 9.74 -8.05 -25.94
CA VAL A 104 11.19 -7.92 -25.97
C VAL A 104 11.77 -8.79 -24.87
N THR A 105 12.61 -9.72 -25.29
CA THR A 105 13.36 -10.57 -24.39
C THR A 105 14.74 -9.96 -24.20
N ILE A 106 15.07 -9.58 -22.96
CA ILE A 106 16.44 -9.24 -22.58
C ILE A 106 17.11 -10.54 -22.15
N PRO A 107 18.02 -11.10 -22.98
CA PRO A 107 18.69 -12.34 -22.65
C PRO A 107 19.46 -12.20 -21.36
N ASN A 108 19.63 -13.31 -20.65
CA ASN A 108 20.50 -13.37 -19.49
C ASN A 108 21.99 -13.35 -19.94
N ALA A 109 22.44 -12.25 -20.52
CA ALA A 109 23.83 -12.04 -20.89
C ALA A 109 24.60 -11.43 -19.71
N THR A 110 25.87 -11.81 -19.60
CA THR A 110 26.75 -11.67 -18.43
C THR A 110 27.08 -10.24 -17.98
N SER A 111 26.78 -9.18 -18.73
CA SER A 111 27.23 -7.81 -18.35
C SER A 111 26.77 -6.62 -19.20
N ALA A 112 25.92 -6.78 -20.22
CA ALA A 112 25.52 -5.66 -21.06
C ALA A 112 24.29 -4.91 -20.49
N VAL A 113 24.43 -3.61 -20.26
CA VAL A 113 23.30 -2.68 -20.11
C VAL A 113 22.49 -2.73 -21.40
N GLN A 114 21.37 -3.46 -21.43
CA GLN A 114 20.45 -3.39 -22.56
C GLN A 114 19.51 -2.20 -22.37
N THR A 115 20.00 -1.02 -22.73
CA THR A 115 19.15 0.17 -22.87
C THR A 115 18.29 -0.01 -24.11
N GLY A 116 17.14 -0.66 -23.96
CA GLY A 116 16.09 -0.61 -24.95
C GLY A 116 15.36 0.70 -24.81
N THR A 117 15.76 1.75 -25.54
CA THR A 117 14.92 2.94 -25.70
C THR A 117 13.92 2.64 -26.81
N VAL A 118 12.73 2.15 -26.46
CA VAL A 118 11.62 2.28 -27.41
C VAL A 118 11.06 3.67 -27.22
N THR A 119 11.23 4.47 -28.26
CA THR A 119 10.49 5.72 -28.41
C THR A 119 9.24 5.36 -29.18
N ALA A 120 8.16 5.10 -28.44
CA ALA A 120 6.83 5.00 -29.04
C ALA A 120 6.17 6.35 -28.89
N THR A 121 5.91 7.02 -30.02
CA THR A 121 5.15 8.26 -30.03
C THR A 121 3.67 7.92 -29.93
N ALA A 122 2.98 8.59 -29.02
CA ALA A 122 1.57 8.35 -28.79
C ALA A 122 0.73 8.89 -29.95
N GLU A 123 0.08 7.98 -30.69
CA GLU A 123 -0.91 8.32 -31.72
C GLU A 123 -2.21 8.89 -31.12
N THR A 124 -2.53 8.45 -29.90
CA THR A 124 -3.70 8.92 -29.14
C THR A 124 -3.30 9.13 -27.70
N ALA A 125 -3.86 10.17 -27.06
CA ALA A 125 -3.66 10.38 -25.64
C ALA A 125 -4.22 9.22 -24.81
N GLY A 126 -3.50 8.79 -23.78
CA GLY A 126 -3.96 7.75 -22.88
C GLY A 126 -2.88 7.17 -21.98
N ILE A 127 -3.26 6.13 -21.23
CA ILE A 127 -2.37 5.42 -20.31
C ILE A 127 -1.70 4.27 -21.07
N TRP A 128 -0.38 4.33 -21.12
CA TRP A 128 0.50 3.31 -21.62
C TRP A 128 0.94 2.39 -20.48
N ILE A 129 1.11 1.11 -20.77
CA ILE A 129 1.50 0.08 -19.81
C ILE A 129 2.85 -0.50 -20.22
N VAL A 130 3.82 -0.45 -19.33
CA VAL A 130 5.04 -1.25 -19.40
C VAL A 130 4.88 -2.43 -18.45
N LYS A 131 4.63 -3.61 -19.01
CA LYS A 131 4.52 -4.88 -18.27
C LYS A 131 5.87 -5.57 -18.27
N MET A 132 6.40 -5.86 -17.08
CA MET A 132 7.63 -6.62 -16.90
C MET A 132 7.28 -7.99 -16.32
N ASN A 133 7.50 -9.06 -17.10
CA ASN A 133 7.31 -10.42 -16.64
C ASN A 133 8.61 -10.90 -15.98
N LEU A 134 8.61 -10.89 -14.64
CA LEU A 134 9.77 -11.30 -13.86
C LEU A 134 9.72 -12.81 -13.66
N PHE A 135 10.57 -13.54 -14.38
CA PHE A 135 10.71 -14.99 -14.23
C PHE A 135 11.91 -15.34 -13.35
N GLY A 136 11.71 -16.22 -12.37
CA GLY A 136 12.79 -16.83 -11.59
C GLY A 136 13.27 -16.02 -10.38
N ASN A 137 14.05 -16.70 -9.55
CA ASN A 137 14.25 -16.40 -8.13
C ASN A 137 15.60 -15.75 -7.75
N THR A 138 16.32 -15.15 -8.70
CA THR A 138 17.69 -14.64 -8.41
C THR A 138 18.16 -13.46 -9.26
N ASN A 139 17.33 -12.82 -10.08
CA ASN A 139 17.79 -11.68 -10.91
C ASN A 139 17.35 -10.35 -10.34
N TYR A 140 18.25 -9.38 -10.39
CA TYR A 140 17.99 -8.00 -10.04
C TYR A 140 17.92 -7.13 -11.29
N TRP A 141 16.88 -6.32 -11.44
CA TRP A 141 16.67 -5.45 -12.60
C TRP A 141 16.41 -4.02 -12.18
N ARG A 142 17.11 -3.07 -12.79
CA ARG A 142 16.82 -1.65 -12.71
C ARG A 142 15.96 -1.22 -13.88
N PHE A 143 15.05 -0.30 -13.63
CA PHE A 143 14.15 0.28 -14.62
C PHE A 143 14.10 1.79 -14.41
N ASP A 144 14.07 2.53 -15.51
CA ASP A 144 13.80 3.97 -15.59
C ASP A 144 12.69 4.16 -16.61
N VAL A 145 11.51 4.62 -16.20
CA VAL A 145 10.33 4.81 -17.07
C VAL A 145 9.89 6.26 -17.00
N ASN A 146 9.69 6.90 -18.17
CA ASN A 146 9.42 8.33 -18.31
C ASN A 146 8.43 8.63 -19.43
N ALA A 147 7.62 9.67 -19.22
CA ALA A 147 6.96 10.40 -20.28
C ALA A 147 7.92 11.47 -20.84
N ILE A 148 8.02 11.56 -22.17
CA ILE A 148 8.83 12.56 -22.88
C ILE A 148 7.89 13.45 -23.69
N ALA A 149 8.07 14.77 -23.60
CA ALA A 149 7.31 15.73 -24.37
C ALA A 149 7.50 15.55 -25.89
N ALA A 150 6.62 16.19 -26.67
CA ALA A 150 6.67 16.13 -28.13
C ALA A 150 7.97 16.72 -28.74
N ASP A 151 8.77 17.45 -27.95
CA ASP A 151 10.11 17.89 -28.34
C ASP A 151 11.16 16.77 -28.38
N GLY A 152 10.79 15.56 -27.92
CA GLY A 152 11.64 14.36 -27.93
C GLY A 152 12.73 14.33 -26.85
N SER A 153 12.81 15.29 -25.95
CA SER A 153 13.90 15.39 -24.97
C SER A 153 13.48 15.78 -23.55
N THR A 154 12.36 16.48 -23.38
CA THR A 154 11.92 16.96 -22.06
C THR A 154 11.15 15.86 -21.32
N ARG A 155 11.67 15.42 -20.16
CA ARG A 155 10.93 14.51 -19.27
C ARG A 155 9.77 15.24 -18.60
N ILE A 156 8.60 14.60 -18.59
CA ILE A 156 7.40 15.11 -17.91
C ILE A 156 7.23 14.34 -16.59
N GLY A 157 7.43 15.02 -15.47
CA GLY A 157 7.17 14.47 -14.14
C GLY A 157 5.69 14.27 -13.87
N GLY A 158 5.35 13.49 -12.85
CA GLY A 158 3.98 13.34 -12.36
C GLY A 158 3.03 12.51 -13.22
N ARG A 159 3.53 11.86 -14.28
CA ARG A 159 2.73 11.03 -15.21
C ARG A 159 3.01 9.54 -15.15
N VAL A 160 3.96 9.15 -14.30
CA VAL A 160 4.41 7.77 -14.15
C VAL A 160 3.98 7.26 -12.78
N TYR A 161 3.21 6.18 -12.74
CA TYR A 161 2.73 5.56 -11.52
C TYR A 161 2.79 4.03 -11.58
N THR A 162 2.62 3.40 -10.42
CA THR A 162 2.46 1.96 -10.28
C THR A 162 1.44 1.63 -9.18
N ASP A 163 1.00 0.38 -9.16
CA ASP A 163 0.08 -0.16 -8.16
C ASP A 163 0.81 -0.77 -6.95
N PHE A 164 2.04 -1.24 -7.17
CA PHE A 164 2.92 -1.76 -6.12
C PHE A 164 4.38 -1.69 -6.54
N ILE A 165 5.30 -1.82 -5.59
CA ILE A 165 6.75 -1.82 -5.81
C ILE A 165 7.33 -3.07 -5.16
N TYR A 166 8.21 -3.78 -5.86
CA TYR A 166 9.00 -4.89 -5.30
C TYR A 166 10.49 -4.53 -5.22
N PRO A 167 10.92 -3.68 -4.29
CA PRO A 167 12.31 -3.23 -4.29
C PRO A 167 13.24 -4.35 -3.78
N VAL A 168 14.43 -4.39 -4.38
CA VAL A 168 15.62 -5.01 -3.82
C VAL A 168 16.72 -3.98 -3.73
N GLN A 169 17.20 -3.76 -2.51
CA GLN A 169 18.21 -2.74 -2.22
C GLN A 169 19.34 -3.32 -1.37
N ASN A 170 20.57 -2.95 -1.72
CA ASN A 170 21.75 -3.26 -0.93
C ASN A 170 22.17 -2.10 -0.01
N ASN A 171 21.47 -0.96 -0.08
CA ASN A 171 21.75 0.25 0.68
C ASN A 171 20.44 0.84 1.19
N LEU A 172 20.55 1.71 2.19
CA LEU A 172 19.44 2.55 2.64
C LEU A 172 19.13 3.61 1.57
N ALA A 173 17.84 3.85 1.33
CA ALA A 173 17.39 4.89 0.42
C ALA A 173 16.20 5.66 1.02
N ASN A 174 16.02 6.90 0.58
CA ASN A 174 14.76 7.61 0.82
C ASN A 174 13.89 7.45 -0.42
N ILE A 175 12.69 6.90 -0.25
CA ILE A 175 11.74 6.67 -1.35
C ILE A 175 10.60 7.68 -1.21
N PRO A 176 10.55 8.74 -2.05
CA PRO A 176 9.39 9.61 -2.14
C PRO A 176 8.32 8.93 -3.01
N LEU A 177 7.08 8.94 -2.52
CA LEU A 177 5.90 8.46 -3.21
C LEU A 177 4.81 9.54 -3.13
N PHE A 178 4.09 9.73 -4.22
CA PHE A 178 2.95 10.64 -4.28
C PHE A 178 1.73 9.79 -4.58
N VAL A 179 0.87 9.61 -3.59
CA VAL A 179 -0.21 8.63 -3.66
C VAL A 179 -1.53 9.33 -3.87
N GLN A 180 -2.32 8.81 -4.81
CA GLN A 180 -3.62 9.35 -5.16
C GLN A 180 -4.69 8.27 -5.07
N THR A 181 -5.80 8.63 -4.42
CA THR A 181 -6.99 7.80 -4.32
C THR A 181 -7.94 8.00 -5.51
N PRO A 182 -8.87 7.07 -5.76
CA PRO A 182 -9.92 7.22 -6.77
C PRO A 182 -10.84 8.45 -6.54
N SER A 183 -10.96 8.95 -5.30
CA SER A 183 -11.74 10.15 -4.96
C SER A 183 -10.92 11.44 -4.99
N GLY A 184 -9.70 11.42 -5.54
CA GLY A 184 -8.89 12.62 -5.75
C GLY A 184 -8.13 13.13 -4.50
N HIS A 185 -8.20 12.39 -3.37
CA HIS A 185 -7.32 12.67 -2.22
C HIS A 185 -5.88 12.30 -2.57
N ARG A 186 -4.94 13.15 -2.14
CA ARG A 186 -3.50 13.03 -2.43
C ARG A 186 -2.66 13.13 -1.17
N TYR A 187 -1.59 12.35 -1.17
CA TYR A 187 -0.66 12.23 -0.06
C TYR A 187 0.77 12.21 -0.59
N ASP A 188 1.63 13.04 0.01
CA ASP A 188 3.06 12.97 -0.17
C ASP A 188 3.62 12.07 0.93
N VAL A 189 4.29 10.99 0.54
CA VAL A 189 4.83 9.97 1.44
C VAL A 189 6.32 9.87 1.24
N ALA A 190 7.09 9.82 2.33
CA ALA A 190 8.51 9.55 2.28
C ALA A 190 8.87 8.38 3.19
N LEU A 191 9.37 7.30 2.59
CA LEU A 191 9.95 6.17 3.31
C LEU A 191 11.44 6.46 3.50
N ASN A 192 11.83 6.92 4.69
CA ASN A 192 13.20 7.36 4.95
C ASN A 192 14.07 6.20 5.45
N GLY A 193 15.32 6.14 4.98
CA GLY A 193 16.24 5.07 5.36
C GLY A 193 15.68 3.68 5.09
N TYR A 194 14.88 3.54 4.04
CA TYR A 194 14.24 2.29 3.64
C TYR A 194 15.29 1.35 3.06
N ASN A 195 15.29 0.11 3.54
CA ASN A 195 15.95 -1.01 2.89
C ASN A 195 14.97 -2.19 2.83
N GLY A 196 14.59 -2.54 1.62
CA GLY A 196 13.76 -3.70 1.35
C GLY A 196 14.51 -4.72 0.50
N VAL A 197 14.53 -5.97 0.94
CA VAL A 197 15.11 -7.10 0.21
C VAL A 197 14.00 -8.11 -0.04
N ASN A 198 13.55 -8.22 -1.29
CA ASN A 198 12.34 -8.97 -1.67
C ASN A 198 11.06 -8.44 -1.01
N SER A 199 11.12 -7.22 -0.49
CA SER A 199 9.99 -6.54 0.10
C SER A 199 8.93 -6.18 -0.94
N ARG A 200 7.74 -5.84 -0.46
CA ARG A 200 6.67 -5.25 -1.27
C ARG A 200 6.18 -3.97 -0.62
N ILE A 201 5.86 -2.96 -1.42
CA ILE A 201 5.11 -1.77 -1.02
C ILE A 201 3.86 -1.70 -1.88
N SER A 202 2.70 -1.46 -1.29
CA SER A 202 1.45 -1.22 -1.99
C SER A 202 0.58 -0.18 -1.28
N SER A 203 -0.38 0.38 -2.01
CA SER A 203 -1.38 1.25 -1.42
C SER A 203 -2.78 1.00 -1.96
N ASP A 204 -3.75 1.00 -1.06
CA ASP A 204 -5.17 0.80 -1.31
C ASP A 204 -5.96 1.38 -0.12
N GLN A 205 -7.28 1.21 -0.08
CA GLN A 205 -8.16 1.79 0.95
C GLN A 205 -8.38 0.91 2.19
N TYR A 206 -7.92 -0.35 2.19
CA TYR A 206 -8.18 -1.30 3.27
C TYR A 206 -6.92 -1.85 3.93
N GLY A 207 -5.77 -1.78 3.27
CA GLY A 207 -4.50 -2.31 3.77
C GLY A 207 -4.56 -3.82 3.99
N LEU A 208 -4.47 -4.22 5.27
CA LEU A 208 -4.64 -5.62 5.65
C LEU A 208 -6.08 -5.94 5.99
N THR A 209 -6.60 -7.00 5.39
CA THR A 209 -7.96 -7.49 5.60
C THR A 209 -7.96 -8.92 6.11
N SER A 210 -9.08 -9.35 6.69
CA SER A 210 -9.26 -10.79 6.94
C SER A 210 -9.55 -11.52 5.62
N VAL A 211 -9.19 -12.81 5.54
CA VAL A 211 -9.55 -13.66 4.39
C VAL A 211 -11.05 -13.91 4.33
N ALA A 212 -11.74 -13.92 5.48
CA ALA A 212 -13.18 -14.15 5.57
C ALA A 212 -14.02 -12.93 5.15
N ASN A 213 -13.49 -11.74 5.38
CA ASN A 213 -14.12 -10.46 5.04
C ASN A 213 -13.03 -9.52 4.53
N CYS A 214 -13.01 -9.33 3.21
CA CYS A 214 -12.02 -8.50 2.55
C CYS A 214 -12.51 -7.07 2.25
N GLY A 215 -13.71 -6.70 2.72
CA GLY A 215 -14.26 -5.35 2.60
C GLY A 215 -13.88 -4.42 3.76
N GLU A 216 -13.15 -4.91 4.76
CA GLU A 216 -12.83 -4.17 5.99
C GLU A 216 -11.34 -4.23 6.29
N SER A 217 -10.75 -3.07 6.61
CA SER A 217 -9.40 -3.00 7.16
C SER A 217 -9.39 -3.54 8.59
N LEU A 218 -8.33 -4.27 8.91
CA LEU A 218 -8.04 -4.70 10.27
C LEU A 218 -7.40 -3.60 11.12
N TYR A 219 -6.95 -2.49 10.50
CA TYR A 219 -6.22 -1.40 11.16
C TYR A 219 -5.09 -1.89 12.08
N ARG A 220 -4.32 -2.87 11.59
CA ARG A 220 -3.19 -3.45 12.31
C ARG A 220 -2.28 -4.18 11.36
N SER A 221 -1.03 -4.31 11.76
CA SER A 221 -0.05 -5.22 11.17
C SER A 221 -0.31 -6.68 11.58
N ALA A 222 0.29 -7.60 10.83
CA ALA A 222 0.21 -9.04 11.09
C ALA A 222 1.53 -9.75 10.78
N GLU A 223 1.75 -10.90 11.43
CA GLU A 223 2.82 -11.81 11.02
C GLU A 223 2.46 -12.42 9.66
N ILE A 224 3.44 -12.59 8.77
CA ILE A 224 3.17 -13.15 7.42
C ILE A 224 2.63 -14.59 7.47
N THR A 225 2.83 -15.28 8.60
CA THR A 225 2.35 -16.64 8.86
C THR A 225 0.88 -16.67 9.29
N ASP A 226 0.26 -15.52 9.56
CA ASP A 226 -1.17 -15.45 9.87
C ASP A 226 -1.99 -15.74 8.62
N ALA A 227 -2.37 -17.01 8.46
CA ALA A 227 -3.14 -17.48 7.33
C ALA A 227 -4.53 -16.83 7.22
N SER A 228 -5.02 -16.15 8.27
CA SER A 228 -6.31 -15.45 8.29
C SER A 228 -6.24 -14.00 7.80
N VAL A 229 -5.04 -13.44 7.60
CA VAL A 229 -4.81 -12.06 7.18
C VAL A 229 -4.11 -12.01 5.83
N ARG A 230 -4.55 -11.12 4.94
CA ARG A 230 -3.91 -10.91 3.64
C ARG A 230 -3.76 -9.44 3.35
N SER A 231 -2.82 -9.13 2.47
CA SER A 231 -2.79 -7.82 1.83
C SER A 231 -3.83 -7.78 0.70
N TYR A 232 -4.36 -6.60 0.41
CA TYR A 232 -5.28 -6.34 -0.72
C TYR A 232 -4.93 -7.13 -1.99
N ASN A 233 -3.66 -7.08 -2.36
CA ASN A 233 -3.17 -7.58 -3.64
C ASN A 233 -3.29 -9.10 -3.82
N GLU A 234 -3.55 -9.83 -2.75
CA GLU A 234 -3.72 -11.28 -2.77
C GLU A 234 -5.20 -11.67 -2.91
N LEU A 235 -6.12 -10.76 -2.60
CA LEU A 235 -7.57 -11.01 -2.60
C LEU A 235 -8.32 -10.19 -3.67
N SER A 236 -7.69 -9.19 -4.29
CA SER A 236 -8.31 -8.26 -5.25
C SER A 236 -9.51 -7.50 -4.66
N CYS A 237 -9.46 -7.18 -3.37
CA CYS A 237 -10.61 -6.62 -2.67
C CYS A 237 -10.52 -5.11 -2.53
N GLY A 238 -11.20 -4.36 -3.39
CA GLY A 238 -11.23 -2.89 -3.34
C GLY A 238 -10.63 -2.22 -4.57
N VAL A 239 -9.92 -1.09 -4.40
CA VAL A 239 -9.30 -0.32 -5.50
C VAL A 239 -7.91 0.14 -5.09
N GLN A 240 -6.88 -0.26 -5.84
CA GLN A 240 -5.51 0.21 -5.60
C GLN A 240 -5.42 1.74 -5.77
N ASN A 241 -4.64 2.37 -4.90
CA ASN A 241 -4.23 3.76 -5.10
C ASN A 241 -3.09 3.81 -6.11
N LYS A 242 -3.00 4.92 -6.85
CA LYS A 242 -1.89 5.14 -7.77
C LYS A 242 -0.72 5.73 -7.00
N MET A 243 0.44 5.06 -7.06
CA MET A 243 1.68 5.55 -6.45
C MET A 243 2.59 6.15 -7.52
N PHE A 244 2.74 7.46 -7.51
CA PHE A 244 3.61 8.21 -8.41
C PHE A 244 5.00 8.43 -7.79
N PHE A 245 6.01 8.58 -8.63
CA PHE A 245 7.42 8.77 -8.24
C PHE A 245 7.86 10.24 -8.24
N SER A 246 6.93 11.14 -8.53
CA SER A 246 7.11 12.60 -8.53
C SER A 246 5.74 13.26 -8.34
N ALA A 247 5.73 14.55 -7.96
CA ALA A 247 4.50 15.30 -7.79
C ALA A 247 3.57 15.14 -9.00
N ILE A 248 2.31 14.81 -8.73
CA ILE A 248 1.31 14.45 -9.74
C ILE A 248 1.10 15.61 -10.71
N ASP A 249 1.12 15.32 -12.02
CA ASP A 249 0.91 16.35 -13.06
C ASP A 249 -0.56 16.78 -13.07
N ALA A 250 -0.81 18.01 -12.62
CA ALA A 250 -2.15 18.59 -12.57
C ALA A 250 -2.81 18.76 -13.95
N THR A 251 -2.06 18.66 -15.05
CA THR A 251 -2.58 18.74 -16.42
C THR A 251 -3.11 17.42 -16.96
N MET A 252 -2.97 16.32 -16.20
CA MET A 252 -3.59 15.04 -16.56
C MET A 252 -5.12 15.11 -16.46
N PRO A 253 -5.86 14.45 -17.36
CA PRO A 253 -7.32 14.40 -17.31
C PRO A 253 -7.83 13.53 -16.15
N ALA A 254 -9.09 13.72 -15.76
CA ALA A 254 -9.73 12.92 -14.70
C ALA A 254 -9.72 11.42 -15.02
N THR A 255 -9.97 11.07 -16.27
CA THR A 255 -9.88 9.71 -16.82
C THR A 255 -9.10 9.70 -18.13
N ALA A 256 -8.55 8.55 -18.50
CA ALA A 256 -7.84 8.35 -19.76
C ALA A 256 -8.09 6.93 -20.30
N PRO A 257 -8.06 6.73 -21.64
CA PRO A 257 -8.17 5.39 -22.20
C PRO A 257 -6.93 4.57 -21.84
N MET A 258 -7.14 3.31 -21.47
CA MET A 258 -6.10 2.34 -21.10
C MET A 258 -6.44 0.99 -21.72
N TRP A 259 -5.43 0.23 -22.14
CA TRP A 259 -5.64 -1.14 -22.58
C TRP A 259 -5.84 -2.08 -21.40
N ASN A 260 -6.97 -2.77 -21.34
CA ASN A 260 -7.24 -3.77 -20.32
C ASN A 260 -6.59 -5.10 -20.72
N LEU A 261 -5.56 -5.51 -19.98
CA LEU A 261 -4.80 -6.73 -20.24
C LEU A 261 -5.62 -8.02 -20.09
N THR A 262 -6.74 -7.98 -19.37
CA THR A 262 -7.61 -9.13 -19.13
C THR A 262 -8.66 -9.28 -20.23
N SER A 263 -9.34 -8.19 -20.59
CA SER A 263 -10.40 -8.23 -21.61
C SER A 263 -9.87 -8.07 -23.04
N GLY A 264 -8.63 -7.58 -23.22
CA GLY A 264 -8.08 -7.28 -24.53
C GLY A 264 -8.82 -6.14 -25.24
N GLN A 265 -9.34 -5.17 -24.47
CA GLN A 265 -10.09 -4.03 -24.97
C GLN A 265 -9.66 -2.73 -24.28
N THR A 266 -9.87 -1.60 -24.94
CA THR A 266 -9.68 -0.28 -24.32
C THR A 266 -10.79 0.00 -23.30
N THR A 267 -10.40 0.41 -22.10
CA THR A 267 -11.29 0.86 -21.03
C THR A 267 -10.97 2.29 -20.64
N SER A 268 -11.94 3.00 -20.04
CA SER A 268 -11.67 4.29 -19.40
C SER A 268 -11.18 4.06 -17.98
N GLU A 269 -9.95 4.45 -17.69
CA GLU A 269 -9.32 4.32 -16.39
C GLU A 269 -9.25 5.70 -15.70
N TRP A 270 -9.50 5.76 -14.40
CA TRP A 270 -9.31 6.99 -13.64
C TRP A 270 -7.83 7.35 -13.59
N LEU A 271 -7.48 8.64 -13.56
CA LEU A 271 -6.09 9.08 -13.61
C LEU A 271 -5.82 10.27 -12.70
N ASN A 272 -6.64 11.31 -12.81
CA ASN A 272 -6.49 12.54 -12.02
C ASN A 272 -7.86 13.12 -11.62
N PRO A 273 -8.73 12.33 -10.97
CA PRO A 273 -10.08 12.76 -10.59
C PRO A 273 -10.06 14.02 -9.73
N ALA A 274 -11.13 14.81 -9.84
CA ALA A 274 -11.37 15.89 -8.91
C ALA A 274 -11.57 15.32 -7.49
N LEU A 275 -11.22 16.12 -6.48
CA LEU A 275 -11.48 15.77 -5.09
C LEU A 275 -12.99 15.68 -4.86
N THR A 276 -13.47 14.52 -4.43
CA THR A 276 -14.85 14.28 -4.00
C THR A 276 -14.87 13.80 -2.55
N GLY A 277 -15.99 14.06 -1.86
CA GLY A 277 -16.23 13.59 -0.49
C GLY A 277 -17.34 12.54 -0.47
N PRO A 278 -17.39 11.70 0.57
CA PRO A 278 -18.43 10.67 0.68
C PRO A 278 -19.83 11.29 0.73
N VAL A 279 -20.78 10.64 0.07
CA VAL A 279 -22.20 10.99 0.14
C VAL A 279 -23.00 9.74 0.51
N VAL A 280 -23.78 9.83 1.59
CA VAL A 280 -24.68 8.75 2.01
C VAL A 280 -26.11 9.12 1.63
N SER A 281 -26.83 8.18 1.01
CA SER A 281 -28.22 8.38 0.59
C SER A 281 -29.03 7.08 0.65
N GLU A 282 -30.34 7.18 0.45
CA GLU A 282 -31.27 6.03 0.31
C GLU A 282 -31.21 5.02 1.47
N LEU A 283 -30.92 5.47 2.70
CA LEU A 283 -30.98 4.61 3.87
C LEU A 283 -32.43 4.17 4.11
N ALA A 284 -32.65 2.88 4.07
CA ALA A 284 -33.94 2.23 4.27
C ALA A 284 -33.76 0.99 5.14
N TYR A 285 -34.84 0.58 5.80
CA TYR A 285 -34.87 -0.63 6.62
C TYR A 285 -36.05 -1.50 6.18
N THR A 286 -35.78 -2.80 6.02
CA THR A 286 -36.80 -3.81 5.75
C THR A 286 -36.68 -4.90 6.80
N ALA A 287 -37.74 -5.05 7.61
CA ALA A 287 -37.83 -6.13 8.59
C ALA A 287 -37.86 -7.49 7.88
N THR A 288 -37.29 -8.49 8.53
CA THR A 288 -37.34 -9.89 8.09
C THR A 288 -38.15 -10.71 9.09
N SER A 289 -39.02 -11.58 8.59
CA SER A 289 -39.76 -12.52 9.45
C SER A 289 -38.77 -13.46 10.17
N GLY A 290 -38.89 -13.60 11.49
CA GLY A 290 -38.01 -14.46 12.27
C GLY A 290 -38.33 -14.46 13.76
N SER A 291 -37.45 -15.07 14.56
CA SER A 291 -37.60 -15.15 16.03
C SER A 291 -37.37 -13.80 16.73
N ASN A 292 -36.64 -12.88 16.10
CA ASN A 292 -36.37 -11.55 16.64
C ASN A 292 -37.22 -10.54 15.86
N ALA A 293 -38.14 -9.87 16.55
CA ALA A 293 -39.15 -9.00 15.92
C ALA A 293 -38.57 -7.79 15.17
N MET A 294 -37.33 -7.39 15.50
CA MET A 294 -36.62 -6.26 14.90
C MET A 294 -35.43 -6.69 14.01
N ALA A 295 -35.33 -7.99 13.68
CA ALA A 295 -34.32 -8.43 12.69
C ALA A 295 -34.70 -7.92 11.30
N GLY A 296 -33.70 -7.55 10.50
CA GLY A 296 -33.94 -7.01 9.17
C GLY A 296 -32.67 -6.67 8.41
N ASN A 297 -32.85 -5.95 7.31
CA ASN A 297 -31.77 -5.49 6.47
C ASN A 297 -31.86 -3.98 6.32
N PHE A 298 -30.73 -3.30 6.52
CA PHE A 298 -30.55 -1.92 6.11
C PHE A 298 -30.03 -1.90 4.68
N THR A 299 -30.69 -1.13 3.81
CA THR A 299 -30.20 -0.86 2.46
C THR A 299 -29.84 0.60 2.36
N LEU A 300 -28.70 0.92 1.75
CA LEU A 300 -28.23 2.30 1.59
C LEU A 300 -27.39 2.44 0.33
N LYS A 301 -27.06 3.67 -0.06
CA LYS A 301 -26.01 3.97 -1.03
C LYS A 301 -24.95 4.86 -0.40
N VAL A 302 -23.70 4.57 -0.71
CA VAL A 302 -22.57 5.45 -0.42
C VAL A 302 -21.85 5.74 -1.73
N ALA A 303 -21.97 6.97 -2.20
CA ALA A 303 -21.30 7.47 -3.40
C ALA A 303 -20.00 8.18 -3.04
N ASP A 304 -19.09 8.30 -4.02
CA ASP A 304 -17.83 9.02 -3.91
C ASP A 304 -16.93 8.59 -2.73
N HIS A 305 -17.11 7.33 -2.30
CA HIS A 305 -16.37 6.72 -1.22
C HIS A 305 -15.99 5.30 -1.57
N VAL A 306 -14.77 4.93 -1.20
CA VAL A 306 -14.34 3.54 -1.12
C VAL A 306 -13.53 3.43 0.17
N GLY A 307 -13.90 2.50 1.06
CA GLY A 307 -13.33 2.44 2.40
C GLY A 307 -14.35 1.91 3.39
N GLN A 308 -14.26 2.34 4.65
CA GLN A 308 -15.16 1.87 5.70
C GLN A 308 -16.28 2.86 5.99
N ALA A 309 -17.38 2.32 6.51
CA ALA A 309 -18.48 3.06 7.10
C ALA A 309 -19.01 2.29 8.31
N THR A 310 -19.78 2.98 9.14
CA THR A 310 -20.40 2.37 10.33
C THR A 310 -21.91 2.62 10.31
N LEU A 311 -22.69 1.57 10.54
CA LEU A 311 -24.11 1.69 10.87
C LEU A 311 -24.24 1.78 12.39
N LEU A 312 -24.63 2.95 12.86
CA LEU A 312 -24.90 3.25 14.26
C LEU A 312 -26.40 3.10 14.54
N LEU A 313 -26.75 2.32 15.55
CA LEU A 313 -28.14 2.06 15.95
C LEU A 313 -28.36 2.56 17.38
N ASP A 314 -29.21 3.58 17.51
CA ASP A 314 -29.77 4.11 18.77
C ASP A 314 -31.03 3.28 19.07
N LEU A 315 -30.87 2.27 19.93
CA LEU A 315 -31.85 1.19 20.09
C LEU A 315 -32.89 1.46 21.18
N ASP A 316 -32.63 2.42 22.07
CA ASP A 316 -33.60 2.92 23.06
C ASP A 316 -34.11 4.35 22.76
N ASN A 317 -33.69 4.91 21.62
CA ASN A 317 -34.16 6.15 21.04
C ASN A 317 -33.88 7.39 21.93
N ASP A 318 -32.79 7.36 22.68
CA ASP A 318 -32.39 8.44 23.59
C ASP A 318 -31.54 9.54 22.91
N GLY A 319 -31.14 9.31 21.65
CA GLY A 319 -30.29 10.21 20.86
C GLY A 319 -28.78 10.00 21.04
N VAL A 320 -28.39 9.03 21.85
CA VAL A 320 -27.01 8.54 22.02
C VAL A 320 -26.86 7.28 21.16
N TYR A 321 -25.69 7.07 20.57
CA TYR A 321 -25.41 5.95 19.63
C TYR A 321 -24.29 5.02 20.13
N ASN A 322 -23.86 5.22 21.36
CA ASN A 322 -22.80 4.48 22.04
C ASN A 322 -23.19 4.13 23.49
N GLY A 323 -24.48 4.15 23.79
CA GLY A 323 -25.05 3.68 25.04
C GLY A 323 -24.92 2.16 25.19
N ALA A 324 -25.23 1.66 26.39
CA ALA A 324 -25.04 0.24 26.72
C ALA A 324 -25.94 -0.70 25.90
N ASN A 325 -27.06 -0.20 25.35
CA ASN A 325 -27.96 -0.97 24.50
C ASN A 325 -27.63 -0.87 23.00
N ASP A 326 -26.91 0.17 22.58
CA ASP A 326 -26.71 0.54 21.18
C ASP A 326 -25.79 -0.42 20.43
N ARG A 327 -25.90 -0.42 19.10
CA ARG A 327 -25.04 -1.23 18.23
C ARG A 327 -24.28 -0.35 17.26
N SER A 328 -23.02 -0.71 17.07
CA SER A 328 -22.17 -0.20 16.01
C SER A 328 -21.78 -1.38 15.12
N ILE A 329 -22.13 -1.31 13.85
CA ILE A 329 -21.88 -2.37 12.87
C ILE A 329 -20.99 -1.78 11.77
N PRO A 330 -19.68 -2.06 11.78
CA PRO A 330 -18.80 -1.66 10.68
C PRO A 330 -19.16 -2.43 9.41
N PHE A 331 -18.95 -1.80 8.27
CA PHE A 331 -19.08 -2.45 6.97
C PHE A 331 -18.18 -1.81 5.92
N GLY A 332 -17.78 -2.61 4.93
CA GLY A 332 -17.05 -2.16 3.76
C GLY A 332 -17.92 -1.44 2.73
N VAL A 333 -17.42 -0.33 2.20
CA VAL A 333 -17.99 0.39 1.07
C VAL A 333 -17.12 0.13 -0.16
N ALA A 334 -17.59 -0.78 -1.00
CA ALA A 334 -17.09 -0.92 -2.37
C ALA A 334 -17.94 -0.04 -3.31
N ASN A 335 -17.28 0.63 -4.27
CA ASN A 335 -17.85 1.31 -5.44
C ASN A 335 -19.40 1.49 -5.49
N ALA A 336 -19.90 2.72 -5.26
CA ALA A 336 -21.22 3.30 -5.61
C ALA A 336 -22.46 2.37 -5.82
N ASN A 337 -22.56 1.26 -5.11
CA ASN A 337 -23.63 0.29 -5.22
C ASN A 337 -24.58 0.39 -4.03
N THR A 338 -25.76 -0.20 -4.17
CA THR A 338 -26.65 -0.43 -3.03
C THR A 338 -25.98 -1.44 -2.09
N ILE A 339 -25.73 -1.02 -0.86
CA ILE A 339 -25.13 -1.82 0.20
C ILE A 339 -26.26 -2.37 1.06
N THR A 340 -26.15 -3.63 1.47
CA THR A 340 -27.06 -4.25 2.43
C THR A 340 -26.30 -4.62 3.69
N VAL A 341 -26.73 -4.09 4.83
CA VAL A 341 -26.16 -4.38 6.16
C VAL A 341 -27.20 -5.16 6.96
N PRO A 342 -26.97 -6.45 7.28
CA PRO A 342 -27.90 -7.24 8.06
C PRO A 342 -27.91 -6.80 9.52
N PHE A 343 -29.08 -6.88 10.15
CA PHE A 343 -29.26 -6.65 11.58
C PHE A 343 -30.03 -7.82 12.21
N ASP A 344 -29.47 -8.37 13.28
CA ASP A 344 -29.99 -9.54 13.99
C ASP A 344 -31.18 -9.22 14.92
N GLY A 345 -31.53 -7.95 15.10
CA GLY A 345 -32.59 -7.53 16.01
C GLY A 345 -32.19 -7.57 17.50
N LEU A 346 -30.89 -7.64 17.80
CA LEU A 346 -30.36 -7.74 19.16
C LEU A 346 -29.67 -6.45 19.60
N GLY A 347 -29.83 -6.09 20.88
CA GLY A 347 -29.03 -5.03 21.52
C GLY A 347 -27.57 -5.41 21.72
N ALA A 348 -26.74 -4.47 22.20
CA ALA A 348 -25.31 -4.72 22.50
C ALA A 348 -25.09 -5.84 23.53
N ASN A 349 -26.03 -6.05 24.44
CA ASN A 349 -26.01 -7.12 25.44
C ASN A 349 -26.48 -8.49 24.91
N GLY A 350 -26.81 -8.59 23.62
CA GLY A 350 -27.32 -9.81 22.99
C GLY A 350 -28.80 -10.12 23.27
N SER A 351 -29.52 -9.25 23.99
CA SER A 351 -30.95 -9.43 24.25
C SER A 351 -31.78 -9.01 23.04
N PRO A 352 -32.85 -9.75 22.69
CA PRO A 352 -33.77 -9.33 21.62
C PRO A 352 -34.47 -8.02 21.94
N LEU A 353 -34.62 -7.16 20.93
CA LEU A 353 -35.45 -5.97 21.04
C LEU A 353 -36.94 -6.35 21.09
N ALA A 354 -37.69 -5.63 21.91
CA ALA A 354 -39.14 -5.81 22.01
C ALA A 354 -39.82 -5.47 20.67
N ALA A 355 -40.86 -6.24 20.33
CA ALA A 355 -41.69 -5.92 19.17
C ALA A 355 -42.34 -4.53 19.36
N GLY A 356 -42.33 -3.70 18.32
CA GLY A 356 -42.87 -2.35 18.38
C GLY A 356 -41.93 -1.30 19.00
N SER A 357 -40.70 -1.65 19.37
CA SER A 357 -39.70 -0.66 19.77
C SER A 357 -39.41 0.32 18.63
N THR A 358 -39.29 1.61 18.98
CA THR A 358 -38.75 2.62 18.06
C THR A 358 -37.24 2.64 18.17
N MET A 359 -36.54 2.69 17.04
CA MET A 359 -35.08 2.83 16.99
C MET A 359 -34.68 3.87 15.95
N LYS A 360 -33.51 4.49 16.09
CA LYS A 360 -32.91 5.29 15.02
C LYS A 360 -31.69 4.57 14.45
N ALA A 361 -31.52 4.68 13.14
CA ALA A 361 -30.35 4.17 12.45
C ALA A 361 -29.66 5.32 11.72
N LYS A 362 -28.36 5.44 11.93
CA LYS A 362 -27.51 6.45 11.31
C LYS A 362 -26.31 5.78 10.67
N VAL A 363 -26.12 6.01 9.38
CA VAL A 363 -24.87 5.64 8.72
C VAL A 363 -23.88 6.78 8.93
N LEU A 364 -22.64 6.43 9.28
CA LEU A 364 -21.54 7.36 9.46
C LEU A 364 -20.38 6.95 8.56
N VAL A 365 -19.95 7.90 7.72
CA VAL A 365 -18.64 7.88 7.07
C VAL A 365 -17.82 9.02 7.66
N ASP A 366 -16.90 8.66 8.56
CA ASP A 366 -16.05 9.57 9.32
C ASP A 366 -14.63 9.71 8.74
N LYS A 367 -14.31 8.92 7.72
CA LYS A 367 -13.05 8.94 6.99
C LYS A 367 -13.30 9.05 5.48
N ALA A 368 -12.53 9.90 4.81
CA ALA A 368 -12.51 10.04 3.36
C ALA A 368 -11.08 9.88 2.83
N GLY A 369 -10.96 9.36 1.60
CA GLY A 369 -9.67 9.21 0.94
C GLY A 369 -8.66 8.44 1.78
N GLU A 370 -9.11 7.41 2.48
CA GLU A 370 -8.25 6.56 3.30
C GLU A 370 -7.22 5.87 2.42
N VAL A 371 -5.97 5.95 2.85
CA VAL A 371 -4.83 5.34 2.20
C VAL A 371 -4.13 4.46 3.21
N HIS A 372 -3.98 3.19 2.86
CA HIS A 372 -3.08 2.26 3.51
C HIS A 372 -1.79 2.17 2.69
N PHE A 373 -0.66 2.01 3.38
CA PHE A 373 0.67 1.76 2.82
C PHE A 373 1.18 0.46 3.43
N THR A 374 0.83 -0.63 2.77
CA THR A 374 1.21 -1.96 3.21
C THR A 374 2.64 -2.24 2.77
N MET A 375 3.46 -2.63 3.74
CA MET A 375 4.86 -3.00 3.53
C MET A 375 5.06 -4.45 3.96
N ILE A 376 5.63 -5.26 3.08
CA ILE A 376 5.91 -6.67 3.35
C ILE A 376 7.41 -6.85 3.39
N ASP A 377 7.91 -7.54 4.42
CA ASP A 377 9.29 -8.00 4.52
C ASP A 377 10.35 -6.88 4.39
N VAL A 378 10.22 -5.84 5.23
CA VAL A 378 11.10 -4.65 5.19
C VAL A 378 12.20 -4.74 6.25
N GLU A 379 13.45 -4.69 5.79
CA GLU A 379 14.62 -4.95 6.63
C GLU A 379 15.00 -3.76 7.50
N VAL A 380 14.93 -2.55 6.95
CA VAL A 380 15.25 -1.31 7.67
C VAL A 380 14.29 -0.21 7.24
N LEU A 381 13.85 0.59 8.20
CA LEU A 381 13.04 1.77 7.95
C LEU A 381 13.36 2.81 9.01
N ALA A 382 13.97 3.94 8.65
CA ALA A 382 14.24 5.00 9.62
C ALA A 382 12.97 5.74 10.05
N GLY A 383 11.94 5.72 9.19
CA GLY A 383 10.61 6.27 9.50
C GLY A 383 9.82 6.60 8.24
N VAL A 384 8.51 6.71 8.41
CA VAL A 384 7.55 7.15 7.41
C VAL A 384 7.16 8.59 7.71
N LYS A 385 7.21 9.44 6.68
CA LYS A 385 6.52 10.73 6.68
C LYS A 385 5.33 10.67 5.76
N ILE A 386 4.26 11.31 6.17
CA ILE A 386 3.10 11.56 5.33
C ILE A 386 2.67 13.01 5.43
N THR A 387 2.21 13.58 4.34
CA THR A 387 1.56 14.88 4.32
C THR A 387 0.38 14.82 3.36
N ARG A 388 -0.81 15.10 3.86
CA ARG A 388 -2.00 15.22 3.01
C ARG A 388 -1.92 16.50 2.19
N THR A 389 -2.04 16.42 0.87
CA THR A 389 -1.92 17.57 -0.04
C THR A 389 -3.24 18.06 -0.62
N THR A 390 -4.32 17.28 -0.46
CA THR A 390 -5.70 17.66 -0.82
C THR A 390 -6.71 17.11 0.20
N GLY A 391 -7.93 17.67 0.25
CA GLY A 391 -8.97 17.22 1.17
C GLY A 391 -9.05 18.01 2.47
N GLU A 392 -9.95 17.58 3.35
CA GLU A 392 -10.08 18.17 4.69
C GLU A 392 -8.76 18.07 5.46
N ALA A 393 -8.41 19.13 6.20
CA ALA A 393 -7.14 19.24 6.92
C ALA A 393 -5.91 19.00 6.03
N THR A 394 -5.89 19.60 4.83
CA THR A 394 -4.68 19.66 3.99
C THR A 394 -3.49 20.19 4.80
N GLY A 395 -2.31 19.57 4.64
CA GLY A 395 -1.11 19.81 5.44
C GLY A 395 -1.00 18.94 6.69
N ASN A 396 -2.03 18.15 7.03
CA ASN A 396 -1.98 17.21 8.14
C ASN A 396 -0.94 16.09 7.87
N THR A 397 -0.17 15.77 8.91
CA THR A 397 0.97 14.85 8.92
C THR A 397 0.76 13.63 9.82
N LEU A 398 -0.44 13.41 10.33
CA LEU A 398 -0.76 12.26 11.17
C LEU A 398 -0.65 10.96 10.38
N LEU A 399 0.17 10.05 10.90
CA LEU A 399 0.30 8.66 10.47
C LEU A 399 -0.25 7.75 11.56
N TYR A 400 -0.90 6.66 11.15
CA TYR A 400 -1.49 5.67 12.02
C TYR A 400 -0.91 4.28 11.71
N TRP A 401 -0.72 3.46 12.74
CA TRP A 401 -0.32 2.06 12.63
C TRP A 401 -0.69 1.30 13.92
N ASN A 402 -0.77 -0.02 13.87
CA ASN A 402 -0.92 -0.84 15.07
C ASN A 402 -0.22 -2.17 14.92
N ASP A 403 0.88 -2.29 15.63
CA ASP A 403 1.78 -3.43 15.66
C ASP A 403 1.67 -4.22 16.97
N ALA A 404 0.68 -3.92 17.82
CA ALA A 404 0.59 -4.46 19.18
C ALA A 404 0.46 -5.99 19.22
N LEU A 405 -0.05 -6.62 18.15
CA LEU A 405 -0.20 -8.07 18.03
C LEU A 405 1.03 -8.77 17.43
N LEU A 406 2.05 -8.03 16.99
CA LEU A 406 3.27 -8.62 16.46
C LEU A 406 4.16 -9.15 17.60
N SER A 407 4.76 -10.32 17.38
CA SER A 407 5.65 -10.94 18.38
C SER A 407 6.95 -10.14 18.54
N GLU A 408 7.59 -10.21 19.69
CA GLU A 408 8.97 -9.71 19.86
C GLU A 408 10.01 -10.83 19.78
N ASP A 409 9.56 -12.08 19.78
CA ASP A 409 10.43 -13.22 19.95
C ASP A 409 11.44 -13.32 18.81
N GLY A 410 12.72 -13.38 19.19
CA GLY A 410 13.82 -13.53 18.25
C GLY A 410 14.08 -12.30 17.39
N ARG A 411 13.53 -11.12 17.72
CA ARG A 411 13.84 -9.87 17.04
C ARG A 411 15.01 -9.15 17.72
N ASP A 412 15.91 -8.57 16.93
CA ASP A 412 17.02 -7.75 17.43
C ASP A 412 16.82 -6.24 17.16
N SER A 413 15.76 -5.89 16.43
CA SER A 413 15.33 -4.52 16.16
C SER A 413 13.81 -4.39 16.24
N PHE A 414 13.33 -3.27 16.77
CA PHE A 414 11.92 -3.04 17.09
C PHE A 414 11.47 -1.65 16.66
N THR A 415 10.17 -1.49 16.38
CA THR A 415 9.56 -0.16 16.37
C THR A 415 9.50 0.40 17.80
N PRO A 416 9.93 1.64 18.07
CA PRO A 416 9.85 2.22 19.41
C PRO A 416 8.42 2.39 19.93
N ILE A 417 7.46 2.52 19.02
CA ILE A 417 6.04 2.68 19.33
C ILE A 417 5.28 1.64 18.51
N LYS A 418 4.64 0.69 19.19
CA LYS A 418 3.85 -0.34 18.52
C LYS A 418 2.45 0.12 18.17
N ASP A 419 1.83 0.91 19.03
CA ASP A 419 0.47 1.38 18.82
C ASP A 419 0.48 2.89 18.54
N GLY A 420 0.36 3.23 17.26
CA GLY A 420 0.16 4.59 16.77
C GLY A 420 -1.29 4.83 16.32
N SER A 421 -2.26 4.01 16.73
CA SER A 421 -3.64 4.07 16.23
C SER A 421 -4.39 5.34 16.64
N ALA A 422 -3.89 6.07 17.64
CA ALA A 422 -4.36 7.41 18.00
C ALA A 422 -3.89 8.52 17.04
N GLY A 423 -3.00 8.20 16.10
CA GLY A 423 -2.37 9.14 15.18
C GLY A 423 -1.13 9.79 15.79
N ILE A 424 -0.01 9.73 15.06
CA ILE A 424 1.26 10.34 15.47
C ILE A 424 1.75 11.26 14.37
N ASP A 425 2.13 12.49 14.74
CA ASP A 425 2.68 13.47 13.82
C ASP A 425 4.02 12.98 13.22
N SER A 426 4.02 12.75 11.91
CA SER A 426 5.17 12.29 11.14
C SER A 426 6.03 13.41 10.53
N GLY A 427 5.66 14.68 10.72
CA GLY A 427 6.30 15.81 10.03
C GLY A 427 7.76 16.06 10.41
N SER A 428 8.16 15.68 11.63
CA SER A 428 9.49 15.96 12.18
C SER A 428 10.55 14.89 11.85
N GLY A 429 11.84 15.24 11.97
CA GLY A 429 12.96 14.28 11.89
C GLY A 429 12.99 13.43 10.62
N SER A 430 13.16 12.11 10.77
CA SER A 430 13.07 11.09 9.72
C SER A 430 11.65 10.51 9.54
N GLY A 431 10.65 11.05 10.24
CA GLY A 431 9.31 10.47 10.33
C GLY A 431 9.13 9.57 11.55
N VAL A 432 8.05 8.81 11.55
CA VAL A 432 7.65 7.91 12.65
C VAL A 432 7.44 6.50 12.13
N HIS A 433 7.24 5.53 13.01
CA HIS A 433 7.11 4.11 12.66
C HIS A 433 8.31 3.58 11.84
N GLY A 434 9.38 3.23 12.54
CA GLY A 434 10.62 2.76 11.94
C GLY A 434 11.41 1.86 12.89
N TRP A 435 12.37 1.12 12.34
CA TRP A 435 13.24 0.20 13.04
C TRP A 435 14.63 0.16 12.38
N GLY A 436 15.65 -0.14 13.18
CA GLY A 436 17.03 -0.28 12.72
C GLY A 436 17.31 -1.61 12.01
N GLY A 437 18.50 -1.72 11.45
CA GLY A 437 19.04 -2.97 10.90
C GLY A 437 19.38 -4.01 11.96
N GLY A 438 19.65 -5.23 11.50
CA GLY A 438 19.90 -6.38 12.37
C GLY A 438 19.96 -7.67 11.55
N THR A 439 19.86 -8.80 12.24
CA THR A 439 19.69 -10.14 11.65
C THR A 439 18.23 -10.58 11.64
N SER A 440 17.41 -9.99 12.52
CA SER A 440 15.99 -10.31 12.67
C SER A 440 15.22 -9.05 13.00
N GLN A 441 15.06 -8.22 11.98
CA GLN A 441 14.49 -6.89 12.10
C GLN A 441 12.97 -6.93 12.24
N TRP A 442 12.40 -5.80 12.68
CA TRP A 442 10.98 -5.69 12.97
C TRP A 442 10.09 -6.02 11.77
N GLY A 443 10.42 -5.52 10.57
CA GLY A 443 9.61 -5.74 9.37
C GLY A 443 9.84 -7.08 8.66
N ASN A 444 10.83 -7.88 9.08
CA ASN A 444 11.17 -9.15 8.44
C ASN A 444 10.05 -10.19 8.65
N ASN A 445 9.57 -10.82 7.57
CA ASN A 445 8.44 -11.76 7.55
C ASN A 445 7.15 -11.18 8.15
N ARG A 446 6.88 -9.89 7.89
CA ARG A 446 5.67 -9.22 8.36
C ARG A 446 4.89 -8.54 7.27
N LEU A 447 3.60 -8.38 7.55
CA LEU A 447 2.68 -7.49 6.86
C LEU A 447 2.54 -6.24 7.75
N ILE A 448 3.23 -5.17 7.41
CA ILE A 448 3.18 -3.90 8.15
C ILE A 448 2.13 -3.00 7.50
N ASP A 449 1.17 -2.52 8.29
CA ASP A 449 0.12 -1.62 7.82
C ASP A 449 0.30 -0.22 8.42
N ASN A 450 0.35 0.78 7.55
CA ASN A 450 0.37 2.19 7.90
C ASN A 450 -0.80 2.84 7.18
N TRP A 451 -1.52 3.75 7.84
CA TRP A 451 -2.62 4.43 7.17
C TRP A 451 -2.70 5.91 7.51
N ALA A 452 -3.44 6.62 6.67
CA ALA A 452 -3.89 7.99 6.88
C ALA A 452 -5.21 8.20 6.14
N TYR A 453 -6.00 9.17 6.59
CA TYR A 453 -7.31 9.48 6.00
C TYR A 453 -7.66 10.94 6.23
N ALA A 454 -8.43 11.54 5.32
CA ALA A 454 -9.11 12.79 5.61
C ALA A 454 -10.29 12.55 6.55
N GLY A 455 -10.52 13.49 7.47
CA GLY A 455 -11.78 13.50 8.22
C GLY A 455 -12.96 13.60 7.26
N ALA A 456 -14.08 13.02 7.65
CA ALA A 456 -15.35 13.18 6.96
C ALA A 456 -16.49 13.25 7.98
N ALA A 457 -17.64 13.72 7.52
CA ALA A 457 -18.85 13.79 8.34
C ALA A 457 -20.10 13.52 7.48
N ALA A 458 -20.01 12.55 6.57
CA ALA A 458 -21.16 12.17 5.76
C ALA A 458 -22.05 11.22 6.55
N THR A 459 -23.31 11.62 6.72
CA THR A 459 -24.29 10.84 7.50
C THR A 459 -25.64 10.82 6.82
N GLN A 460 -26.40 9.76 7.07
CA GLN A 460 -27.81 9.68 6.75
C GLN A 460 -28.51 8.96 7.89
N GLU A 461 -29.67 9.46 8.30
CA GLU A 461 -30.42 8.93 9.43
C GLU A 461 -31.88 8.65 9.06
N ILE A 462 -32.41 7.57 9.62
CA ILE A 462 -33.84 7.23 9.59
C ILE A 462 -34.32 6.86 10.99
N THR A 463 -35.61 7.08 11.22
CA THR A 463 -36.33 6.55 12.39
C THR A 463 -37.14 5.34 11.92
N ILE A 464 -36.99 4.22 12.62
CA ILE A 464 -37.81 3.03 12.44
C ILE A 464 -38.83 3.05 13.58
N GLU A 465 -40.06 3.42 13.24
CA GLU A 465 -41.19 3.31 14.16
C GLU A 465 -41.61 1.85 14.28
N GLY A 466 -42.06 1.46 15.48
CA GLY A 466 -42.35 0.08 15.84
C GLY A 466 -43.10 -0.72 14.78
N CYS A 467 -42.38 -1.50 13.98
CA CYS A 467 -42.99 -2.43 13.06
C CYS A 467 -43.57 -3.60 13.87
N ALA A 468 -44.89 -3.79 13.80
CA ALA A 468 -45.44 -5.13 13.94
C ALA A 468 -44.82 -5.98 12.80
N ALA A 469 -44.56 -7.27 13.04
CA ALA A 469 -43.78 -8.16 12.16
C ALA A 469 -44.28 -8.30 10.68
N ASP A 470 -45.35 -7.58 10.29
CA ASP A 470 -45.98 -7.60 8.97
C ASP A 470 -45.93 -6.24 8.23
N ALA A 471 -45.23 -5.22 8.75
CA ALA A 471 -45.13 -3.91 8.11
C ALA A 471 -43.96 -3.87 7.10
N GLY A 472 -44.26 -3.59 5.83
CA GLY A 472 -43.31 -3.59 4.70
C GLY A 472 -42.16 -2.56 4.79
N THR A 473 -41.51 -2.30 3.66
CA THR A 473 -40.30 -1.45 3.56
C THR A 473 -40.52 -0.01 4.04
N ILE A 474 -39.63 0.50 4.89
CA ILE A 474 -39.56 1.90 5.31
C ILE A 474 -38.36 2.55 4.60
N SER A 475 -38.58 3.67 3.88
CA SER A 475 -37.55 4.40 3.12
C SER A 475 -37.68 5.91 3.29
N ARG A 476 -36.58 6.64 3.10
CA ARG A 476 -36.54 8.11 2.97
C ARG A 476 -35.89 8.52 1.66
#